data_AF-A0A2S0WMI3-F1
#
_entry.id   AF-A0A2S0WMI3-F1
#
_cell.length_a   1.000
_cell.length_b   1.000
_cell.length_c   1.000
_cell.angle_alpha   90.00
_cell.angle_beta   90.00
_cell.angle_gamma   90.00
#
_symmetry.space_group_name_H-M   'P 1'
#
loop_
_entity.id
_entity.type
_entity.pdbx_description
1 polymer ?
#
loop_
_entity_poly.entity_id
_entity_poly.type
_entity_poly.pdbx_seq_one_letter_code
_entity_poly.pdbx_strand_id
1 'polypeptide(L)'
;MLWRVRTTLADRPGNLAAIAAACGQARLNIVSLQVFPTTPQVTDELVVSAPEGWTDVRVAEVFERAGGERVAATRVGDDAISDPATRYLRGVHEVLEEGRDITDVLRDLLETEPPDVADYTGHDVMVLTRRDGSTLQISRAVPFTAVEHERAQAMLSLVSDAGIDVPLITPSPLHDAAPLVRQATLADIEAVTALHERCSVDTLYDRYQVPLKMPMTTRMARRLVVPDRGCALLVQVGPDAVGHGVLELDADTWTFRSIIEDAWQGQGLGTLLLRHAAGRARSEGAERLTFVTAGSNDSLLRAVGDAGFVARVERHDGNVHITVPLRDVRAVEAG
;
A
#
# COMPACT_ATOMS: atom_id res chain seq x y z
N MET A 1 -13.54 -12.59 36.98
CA MET A 1 -13.35 -13.52 35.85
C MET A 1 -14.13 -13.01 34.66
N LEU A 2 -13.59 -13.07 33.45
CA LEU A 2 -14.25 -12.52 32.27
C LEU A 2 -14.99 -13.60 31.49
N TRP A 3 -16.16 -13.23 30.96
CA TRP A 3 -17.01 -14.08 30.15
C TRP A 3 -17.47 -13.29 28.93
N ARG A 4 -17.34 -13.88 27.74
CA ARG A 4 -18.00 -13.42 26.53
C ARG A 4 -19.37 -14.09 26.46
N VAL A 5 -20.42 -13.29 26.35
CA VAL A 5 -21.80 -13.74 26.26
C VAL A 5 -22.38 -13.26 24.94
N ARG A 6 -22.82 -14.19 24.10
CA ARG A 6 -23.56 -13.88 22.87
C ARG A 6 -25.02 -14.22 23.09
N THR A 7 -25.91 -13.28 22.82
CA THR A 7 -27.35 -13.45 22.99
C THR A 7 -28.10 -12.79 21.86
N THR A 8 -29.22 -13.38 21.42
CA THR A 8 -30.14 -12.77 20.46
C THR A 8 -31.34 -12.18 21.20
N LEU A 9 -31.78 -10.99 20.77
CA LEU A 9 -32.92 -10.26 21.33
C LEU A 9 -33.81 -9.77 20.19
N ALA A 10 -35.08 -9.48 20.47
CA ALA A 10 -35.90 -8.70 19.54
C ALA A 10 -35.34 -7.28 19.42
N ASP A 11 -35.32 -6.70 18.22
CA ASP A 11 -34.85 -5.32 18.02
C ASP A 11 -35.95 -4.32 18.40
N ARG A 12 -36.05 -4.03 19.70
CA ARG A 12 -37.00 -3.05 20.25
C ARG A 12 -36.42 -2.30 21.46
N PRO A 13 -36.84 -1.04 21.68
CA PRO A 13 -36.40 -0.26 22.84
C PRO A 13 -36.63 -0.99 24.17
N GLY A 14 -35.66 -0.90 25.08
CA GLY A 14 -35.76 -1.41 26.45
C GLY A 14 -35.19 -2.81 26.70
N ASN A 15 -34.99 -3.64 25.66
CA ASN A 15 -34.44 -4.99 25.84
C ASN A 15 -33.00 -4.96 26.44
N LEU A 16 -32.12 -4.11 25.91
CA LEU A 16 -30.78 -3.94 26.47
C LEU A 16 -30.79 -3.42 27.92
N ALA A 17 -31.76 -2.57 28.27
CA ALA A 17 -31.92 -2.08 29.63
C ALA A 17 -32.30 -3.22 30.60
N ALA A 18 -33.12 -4.18 30.16
CA ALA A 18 -33.44 -5.37 30.94
C ALA A 18 -32.20 -6.25 31.18
N ILE A 19 -31.38 -6.47 30.15
CA ILE A 19 -30.09 -7.17 30.27
C ILE A 19 -29.17 -6.46 31.27
N ALA A 20 -28.99 -5.14 31.13
CA ALA A 20 -28.13 -4.35 32.01
C ALA A 20 -28.60 -4.38 33.47
N ALA A 21 -29.92 -4.29 33.70
CA ALA A 21 -30.50 -4.38 35.04
C ALA A 21 -30.28 -5.77 35.68
N ALA A 22 -30.47 -6.85 34.92
CA ALA A 22 -30.23 -8.20 35.39
C ALA A 22 -28.75 -8.44 35.73
N CYS A 23 -27.83 -7.94 34.89
CA CYS A 23 -26.40 -7.97 35.17
C CYS A 23 -26.07 -7.24 36.48
N GLY A 24 -26.61 -6.03 36.67
CA GLY A 24 -26.42 -5.25 37.89
C GLY A 24 -26.89 -5.98 39.15
N GLN A 25 -28.08 -6.60 39.12
CA GLN A 25 -28.61 -7.39 40.24
C GLN A 25 -27.76 -8.63 40.54
N ALA A 26 -27.23 -9.26 39.50
CA ALA A 26 -26.32 -10.41 39.58
C ALA A 26 -24.88 -10.04 39.97
N ARG A 27 -24.55 -8.73 40.07
CA ARG A 27 -23.19 -8.19 40.23
C ARG A 27 -22.24 -8.59 39.10
N LEU A 28 -22.77 -8.73 37.89
CA LEU A 28 -22.00 -8.84 36.66
C LEU A 28 -21.73 -7.43 36.14
N ASN A 29 -20.45 -7.08 36.01
CA ASN A 29 -20.07 -5.80 35.42
C ASN A 29 -19.94 -5.96 33.89
N ILE A 30 -20.70 -5.21 33.11
CA ILE A 30 -20.55 -5.18 31.64
C ILE A 30 -19.33 -4.33 31.32
N VAL A 31 -18.30 -4.97 30.76
CA VAL A 31 -17.02 -4.34 30.43
C VAL A 31 -17.02 -3.83 28.99
N SER A 32 -17.63 -4.58 28.08
CA SER A 32 -17.83 -4.17 26.70
C SER A 32 -19.14 -4.72 26.15
N LEU A 33 -19.68 -4.04 25.15
CA LEU A 33 -20.89 -4.43 24.42
C LEU A 33 -20.66 -4.16 22.93
N GLN A 34 -20.96 -5.15 22.11
CA GLN A 34 -21.13 -5.02 20.68
C GLN A 34 -22.54 -5.43 20.29
N VAL A 35 -23.13 -4.66 19.40
CA VAL A 35 -24.49 -4.86 18.92
C VAL A 35 -24.42 -5.21 17.44
N PHE A 36 -24.99 -6.35 17.07
CA PHE A 36 -25.04 -6.85 15.70
C PHE A 36 -26.50 -6.86 15.22
N PRO A 37 -26.97 -5.80 14.55
CA PRO A 37 -28.34 -5.71 14.08
C PRO A 37 -28.63 -6.73 12.98
N THR A 38 -29.75 -7.43 13.10
CA THR A 38 -30.25 -8.45 12.17
C THR A 38 -31.77 -8.38 12.09
N THR A 39 -32.33 -7.30 11.54
CA THR A 39 -33.77 -7.00 11.55
C THR A 39 -34.61 -8.22 11.19
N PRO A 40 -35.56 -8.67 12.04
CA PRO A 40 -36.15 -7.97 13.21
C PRO A 40 -35.50 -8.29 14.57
N GLN A 41 -34.37 -8.97 14.60
CA GLN A 41 -33.63 -9.34 15.81
C GLN A 41 -32.30 -8.59 15.91
N VAL A 42 -31.68 -8.62 17.07
CA VAL A 42 -30.34 -8.10 17.28
C VAL A 42 -29.55 -9.14 18.06
N THR A 43 -28.33 -9.42 17.62
CA THR A 43 -27.41 -10.26 18.37
C THR A 43 -26.45 -9.36 19.11
N ASP A 44 -26.43 -9.45 20.44
CA ASP A 44 -25.50 -8.70 21.26
C ASP A 44 -24.39 -9.62 21.74
N GLU A 45 -23.16 -9.11 21.71
CA GLU A 45 -22.01 -9.74 22.37
C GLU A 45 -21.54 -8.83 23.51
N LEU A 46 -21.50 -9.39 24.72
CA LEU A 46 -21.11 -8.69 25.93
C LEU A 46 -19.90 -9.38 26.55
N VAL A 47 -18.89 -8.61 26.94
CA VAL A 47 -17.88 -9.10 27.87
C VAL A 47 -18.26 -8.66 29.26
N VAL A 48 -18.49 -9.61 30.16
CA VAL A 48 -18.85 -9.34 31.56
C VAL A 48 -17.78 -9.84 32.52
N SER A 49 -17.48 -9.04 33.53
CA SER A 49 -16.70 -9.46 34.69
C SER A 49 -17.63 -10.00 35.77
N ALA A 50 -17.48 -11.29 36.07
CA ALA A 50 -18.20 -12.00 37.11
C ALA A 50 -17.32 -12.21 38.35
N PRO A 51 -17.93 -12.29 39.56
CA PRO A 51 -17.25 -12.76 40.77
C PRO A 51 -16.61 -14.15 40.60
N GLU A 52 -15.66 -14.49 41.48
CA GLU A 52 -15.07 -15.84 41.50
C GLU A 52 -16.13 -16.93 41.75
N GLY A 53 -15.94 -18.10 41.16
CA GLY A 53 -16.84 -19.25 41.30
C GLY A 53 -18.09 -19.23 40.40
N TRP A 54 -18.25 -18.21 39.54
CA TRP A 54 -19.28 -18.23 38.50
C TRP A 54 -18.94 -19.23 37.39
N THR A 55 -19.96 -19.90 36.86
CA THR A 55 -19.89 -20.83 35.74
C THR A 55 -20.56 -20.25 34.50
N ASP A 56 -20.24 -20.79 33.33
CA ASP A 56 -20.88 -20.52 32.04
C ASP A 56 -22.41 -20.61 32.13
N VAL A 57 -22.94 -21.70 32.69
CA VAL A 57 -24.38 -21.93 32.84
C VAL A 57 -25.03 -20.82 33.68
N ARG A 58 -24.39 -20.45 34.80
CA ARG A 58 -24.95 -19.43 35.69
C ARG A 58 -24.92 -18.03 35.07
N VAL A 59 -23.90 -17.73 34.26
CA VAL A 59 -23.85 -16.50 33.47
C VAL A 59 -24.98 -16.51 32.43
N ALA A 60 -25.12 -17.59 31.66
CA ALA A 60 -26.15 -17.72 30.62
C ALA A 60 -27.57 -17.54 31.19
N GLU A 61 -27.88 -18.16 32.33
CA GLU A 61 -29.17 -18.03 33.01
C GLU A 61 -29.58 -16.57 33.32
N VAL A 62 -28.61 -15.69 33.62
CA VAL A 62 -28.91 -14.26 33.88
C VAL A 62 -29.43 -13.59 32.62
N PHE A 63 -28.81 -13.86 31.47
CA PHE A 63 -29.19 -13.29 30.18
C PHE A 63 -30.50 -13.89 29.66
N GLU A 64 -30.71 -15.20 29.82
CA GLU A 64 -31.96 -15.88 29.43
C GLU A 64 -33.16 -15.31 30.21
N ARG A 65 -33.04 -15.17 31.54
CA ARG A 65 -34.11 -14.58 32.38
C ARG A 65 -34.40 -13.12 32.03
N ALA A 66 -33.42 -12.42 31.49
CA ALA A 66 -33.55 -11.04 31.04
C ALA A 66 -34.12 -10.92 29.61
N GLY A 67 -34.50 -12.04 28.99
CA GLY A 67 -35.15 -12.11 27.69
C GLY A 67 -34.22 -12.46 26.52
N GLY A 68 -32.97 -12.83 26.80
CA GLY A 68 -32.03 -13.33 25.80
C GLY A 68 -32.42 -14.71 25.26
N GLU A 69 -32.36 -14.86 23.94
CA GLU A 69 -32.53 -16.12 23.23
C GLU A 69 -31.18 -16.58 22.67
N ARG A 70 -30.99 -17.90 22.50
CA ARG A 70 -29.74 -18.49 21.96
C ARG A 70 -28.48 -18.00 22.69
N VAL A 71 -28.55 -17.97 24.02
CA VAL A 71 -27.46 -17.48 24.87
C VAL A 71 -26.30 -18.49 24.87
N ALA A 72 -25.10 -18.00 24.59
CA ALA A 72 -23.86 -18.75 24.76
C ALA A 72 -22.90 -17.94 25.62
N ALA A 73 -22.33 -18.55 26.66
CA ALA A 73 -21.36 -17.92 27.55
C ALA A 73 -20.04 -18.71 27.51
N THR A 74 -18.95 -18.04 27.16
CA THR A 74 -17.61 -18.65 27.07
C THR A 74 -16.64 -17.86 27.92
N ARG A 75 -15.76 -18.55 28.66
CA ARG A 75 -14.72 -17.88 29.44
C ARG A 75 -13.68 -17.26 28.51
N VAL A 76 -13.24 -16.05 28.83
CA VAL A 76 -12.23 -15.31 28.04
C VAL A 76 -11.14 -14.72 28.94
N GLY A 77 -10.00 -14.38 28.34
CA GLY A 77 -8.88 -13.68 28.98
C GLY A 77 -9.03 -12.16 28.97
N ASP A 78 -8.03 -11.46 29.49
CA ASP A 78 -8.01 -9.98 29.57
C ASP A 78 -7.96 -9.31 28.18
N ASP A 79 -7.48 -10.04 27.17
CA ASP A 79 -7.46 -9.65 25.77
C ASP A 79 -8.87 -9.40 25.18
N ALA A 80 -9.91 -9.99 25.77
CA ALA A 80 -11.30 -9.74 25.39
C ALA A 80 -11.80 -8.34 25.76
N ILE A 81 -11.10 -7.61 26.64
CA ILE A 81 -11.44 -6.24 27.02
C ILE A 81 -10.98 -5.23 25.97
N SER A 82 -10.03 -5.61 25.10
CA SER A 82 -9.47 -4.68 24.11
C SER A 82 -10.56 -4.13 23.18
N ASP A 83 -10.60 -2.80 23.12
CA ASP A 83 -11.49 -2.06 22.23
C ASP A 83 -11.30 -2.54 20.77
N PRO A 84 -12.38 -2.98 20.11
CA PRO A 84 -12.34 -3.48 18.75
C PRO A 84 -11.73 -2.46 17.78
N ALA A 85 -12.11 -1.18 17.87
CA ALA A 85 -11.60 -0.17 16.95
C ALA A 85 -10.07 -0.03 17.07
N THR A 86 -9.57 0.01 18.30
CA THR A 86 -8.13 0.02 18.58
C THR A 86 -7.42 -1.23 18.06
N ARG A 87 -8.04 -2.41 18.18
CA ARG A 87 -7.48 -3.67 17.68
C ARG A 87 -7.36 -3.66 16.16
N TYR A 88 -8.40 -3.22 15.45
CA TYR A 88 -8.35 -3.07 13.99
C TYR A 88 -7.31 -2.03 13.55
N LEU A 89 -7.20 -0.88 14.22
CA LEU A 89 -6.17 0.12 13.92
C LEU A 89 -4.74 -0.41 14.16
N ARG A 90 -4.53 -1.20 15.22
CA ARG A 90 -3.24 -1.88 15.44
C ARG A 90 -2.99 -2.93 14.37
N GLY A 91 -3.99 -3.69 13.96
CA GLY A 91 -3.87 -4.62 12.85
C GLY A 91 -3.48 -3.93 11.54
N VAL A 92 -4.01 -2.73 11.26
CA VAL A 92 -3.56 -1.91 10.12
C VAL A 92 -2.08 -1.58 10.25
N HIS A 93 -1.63 -1.14 11.43
CA HIS A 93 -0.21 -0.86 11.68
C HIS A 93 0.68 -2.10 11.49
N GLU A 94 0.28 -3.27 11.98
CA GLU A 94 1.01 -4.53 11.80
C GLU A 94 1.18 -4.90 10.32
N VAL A 95 0.17 -4.65 9.49
CA VAL A 95 0.30 -4.93 8.06
C VAL A 95 1.21 -3.90 7.37
N LEU A 96 1.03 -2.61 7.65
CA LEU A 96 1.73 -1.55 6.91
C LEU A 96 3.17 -1.34 7.36
N GLU A 97 3.44 -1.37 8.66
CA GLU A 97 4.76 -1.04 9.22
C GLU A 97 5.57 -2.29 9.55
N GLU A 98 4.90 -3.37 9.99
CA GLU A 98 5.58 -4.62 10.37
C GLU A 98 5.56 -5.66 9.23
N GLY A 99 4.83 -5.40 8.14
CA GLY A 99 4.80 -6.25 6.95
C GLY A 99 4.09 -7.60 7.15
N ARG A 100 3.20 -7.73 8.14
CA ARG A 100 2.41 -8.95 8.32
C ARG A 100 1.41 -9.13 7.18
N ASP A 101 1.14 -10.39 6.81
CA ASP A 101 0.11 -10.69 5.81
C ASP A 101 -1.28 -10.29 6.31
N ILE A 102 -2.03 -9.54 5.50
CA ILE A 102 -3.38 -9.07 5.83
C ILE A 102 -4.35 -10.20 6.15
N THR A 103 -4.18 -11.36 5.52
CA THR A 103 -5.00 -12.55 5.78
C THR A 103 -4.78 -13.05 7.19
N ASP A 104 -3.52 -13.12 7.63
CA ASP A 104 -3.17 -13.58 8.97
C ASP A 104 -3.67 -12.60 10.04
N VAL A 105 -3.50 -11.30 9.82
CA VAL A 105 -4.00 -10.28 10.75
C VAL A 105 -5.53 -10.32 10.84
N LEU A 106 -6.24 -10.44 9.70
CA LEU A 106 -7.70 -10.58 9.73
C LEU A 106 -8.15 -11.88 10.40
N ARG A 107 -7.39 -12.97 10.27
CA ARG A 107 -7.69 -14.23 10.97
C ARG A 107 -7.60 -14.06 12.48
N ASP A 108 -6.57 -13.39 12.96
CA ASP A 108 -6.39 -13.07 14.38
C ASP A 108 -7.53 -12.17 14.89
N LEU A 109 -7.87 -11.11 14.14
CA LEU A 109 -8.91 -10.15 14.50
C LEU A 109 -10.32 -10.75 14.53
N LEU A 110 -10.60 -11.70 13.63
CA LEU A 110 -11.89 -12.39 13.52
C LEU A 110 -11.93 -13.67 14.36
N GLU A 111 -10.86 -13.97 15.11
CA GLU A 111 -10.68 -15.17 15.94
C GLU A 111 -10.97 -16.45 15.13
N THR A 112 -10.40 -16.53 13.93
CA THR A 112 -10.58 -17.66 13.00
C THR A 112 -9.29 -18.44 12.84
N GLU A 113 -9.39 -19.76 12.88
CA GLU A 113 -8.27 -20.66 12.56
C GLU A 113 -8.35 -21.10 11.08
N PRO A 114 -7.21 -21.37 10.42
CA PRO A 114 -7.21 -21.98 9.10
C PRO A 114 -7.90 -23.36 9.17
N PRO A 115 -8.85 -23.69 8.28
CA PRO A 115 -9.45 -25.02 8.28
C PRO A 115 -8.39 -26.07 7.92
N ASP A 116 -8.39 -27.21 8.63
CA ASP A 116 -7.48 -28.35 8.40
C ASP A 116 -7.67 -29.01 7.02
N VAL A 117 -8.77 -28.71 6.32
CA VAL A 117 -9.11 -29.24 4.99
C VAL A 117 -9.61 -28.11 4.10
N ALA A 118 -9.21 -28.12 2.82
CA ALA A 118 -9.63 -27.18 1.78
C ALA A 118 -11.13 -27.28 1.41
N ASP A 119 -11.88 -28.14 2.10
CA ASP A 119 -13.32 -28.32 1.90
C ASP A 119 -14.09 -27.41 2.86
N TYR A 120 -14.65 -26.33 2.31
CA TYR A 120 -15.41 -25.30 3.03
C TYR A 120 -16.86 -25.75 3.36
N THR A 121 -17.19 -27.03 3.18
CA THR A 121 -18.54 -27.54 3.40
C THR A 121 -19.00 -27.34 4.84
N GLY A 122 -19.99 -26.44 5.03
CA GLY A 122 -20.57 -26.10 6.33
C GLY A 122 -19.94 -24.89 7.04
N HIS A 123 -18.90 -24.28 6.48
CA HIS A 123 -18.36 -23.02 6.96
C HIS A 123 -19.10 -21.84 6.33
N ASP A 124 -19.24 -20.75 7.08
CA ASP A 124 -19.57 -19.46 6.49
C ASP A 124 -18.31 -18.85 5.87
N VAL A 125 -18.43 -18.29 4.66
CA VAL A 125 -17.31 -17.78 3.87
C VAL A 125 -17.51 -16.29 3.63
N MET A 126 -16.65 -15.49 4.26
CA MET A 126 -16.54 -14.07 3.99
C MET A 126 -15.65 -13.85 2.78
N VAL A 127 -16.23 -13.29 1.71
CA VAL A 127 -15.50 -12.83 0.53
C VAL A 127 -15.31 -11.32 0.63
N LEU A 128 -14.06 -10.89 0.72
CA LEU A 128 -13.67 -9.49 0.73
C LEU A 128 -13.09 -9.12 -0.63
N THR A 129 -13.43 -7.93 -1.13
CA THR A 129 -12.98 -7.48 -2.45
C THR A 129 -11.90 -6.42 -2.27
N ARG A 130 -10.73 -6.67 -2.87
CA ARG A 130 -9.68 -5.66 -2.99
C ARG A 130 -10.04 -4.66 -4.09
N ARG A 131 -9.43 -3.48 -4.07
CA ARG A 131 -9.69 -2.43 -5.06
C ARG A 131 -9.25 -2.83 -6.48
N ASP A 132 -8.23 -3.68 -6.61
CA ASP A 132 -7.78 -4.25 -7.90
C ASP A 132 -8.75 -5.30 -8.49
N GLY A 133 -9.85 -5.60 -7.79
CA GLY A 133 -10.85 -6.59 -8.19
C GLY A 133 -10.48 -8.02 -7.79
N SER A 134 -9.30 -8.26 -7.21
CA SER A 134 -8.97 -9.55 -6.60
C SER A 134 -9.77 -9.74 -5.31
N THR A 135 -9.95 -11.00 -4.91
CA THR A 135 -10.71 -11.33 -3.71
C THR A 135 -9.82 -11.99 -2.67
N LEU A 136 -10.17 -11.77 -1.40
CA LEU A 136 -9.61 -12.47 -0.25
C LEU A 136 -10.76 -13.20 0.44
N GLN A 137 -10.52 -14.45 0.85
CA GLN A 137 -11.54 -15.28 1.46
C GLN A 137 -11.12 -15.72 2.86
N ILE A 138 -12.03 -15.55 3.82
CA ILE A 138 -11.89 -16.03 5.20
C ILE A 138 -13.11 -16.87 5.50
N SER A 139 -12.92 -18.02 6.15
CA SER A 139 -14.00 -18.92 6.49
C SER A 139 -13.92 -19.35 7.96
N ARG A 140 -15.08 -19.62 8.57
CA ARG A 140 -15.18 -20.22 9.91
C ARG A 140 -16.51 -20.98 10.07
N ALA A 141 -16.60 -21.83 11.08
CA ALA A 141 -17.80 -22.65 11.32
C ALA A 141 -19.03 -21.86 11.81
N VAL A 142 -18.82 -20.68 12.40
CA VAL A 142 -19.90 -19.81 12.91
C VAL A 142 -20.14 -18.64 11.96
N PRO A 143 -21.40 -18.29 11.61
CA PRO A 143 -21.66 -17.20 10.69
C PRO A 143 -21.01 -15.86 11.07
N PHE A 144 -20.50 -15.15 10.07
CA PHE A 144 -20.06 -13.78 10.19
C PHE A 144 -21.26 -12.84 10.25
N THR A 145 -21.13 -11.81 11.07
CA THR A 145 -22.09 -10.71 11.15
C THR A 145 -21.80 -9.67 10.08
N ALA A 146 -22.82 -8.87 9.72
CA ALA A 146 -22.65 -7.76 8.79
C ALA A 146 -21.57 -6.77 9.27
N VAL A 147 -21.49 -6.52 10.58
CA VAL A 147 -20.49 -5.61 11.17
C VAL A 147 -19.07 -6.17 11.06
N GLU A 148 -18.88 -7.47 11.26
CA GLU A 148 -17.58 -8.12 11.02
C GLU A 148 -17.18 -7.99 9.55
N HIS A 149 -18.12 -8.21 8.63
CA HIS A 149 -17.91 -8.04 7.19
C HIS A 149 -17.52 -6.60 6.85
N GLU A 150 -18.26 -5.61 7.35
CA GLU A 150 -17.99 -4.19 7.11
C GLU A 150 -16.64 -3.75 7.68
N ARG A 151 -16.29 -4.16 8.90
CA ARG A 151 -14.98 -3.84 9.51
C ARG A 151 -13.82 -4.48 8.76
N ALA A 152 -13.96 -5.75 8.39
CA ALA A 152 -12.94 -6.47 7.63
C ALA A 152 -12.77 -5.89 6.21
N GLN A 153 -13.88 -5.54 5.54
CA GLN A 153 -13.85 -4.87 4.25
C GLN A 153 -13.24 -3.46 4.37
N ALA A 154 -13.58 -2.69 5.40
CA ALA A 154 -13.01 -1.36 5.63
C ALA A 154 -11.50 -1.43 5.93
N MET A 155 -11.06 -2.37 6.77
CA MET A 155 -9.64 -2.62 7.01
C MET A 155 -8.93 -3.07 5.74
N LEU A 156 -9.48 -4.03 5.00
CA LEU A 156 -8.91 -4.47 3.74
C LEU A 156 -8.86 -3.32 2.75
N SER A 157 -9.86 -2.45 2.69
CA SER A 157 -9.84 -1.26 1.84
C SER A 157 -8.78 -0.26 2.29
N LEU A 158 -8.58 -0.04 3.59
CA LEU A 158 -7.54 0.87 4.12
C LEU A 158 -6.12 0.33 3.87
N VAL A 159 -5.91 -0.95 4.14
CA VAL A 159 -4.63 -1.63 3.91
C VAL A 159 -4.43 -1.89 2.43
N SER A 160 -5.48 -2.07 1.63
CA SER A 160 -5.36 -2.01 0.18
C SER A 160 -5.08 -0.58 -0.24
N ASP A 161 -5.64 0.46 0.34
CA ASP A 161 -5.29 1.84 -0.02
C ASP A 161 -3.88 2.26 0.44
N ALA A 162 -3.28 1.49 1.35
CA ALA A 162 -1.92 1.70 1.86
C ALA A 162 -0.90 0.63 1.40
N GLY A 163 -1.36 -0.53 0.91
CA GLY A 163 -0.59 -1.67 0.39
C GLY A 163 -0.81 -1.96 -1.10
N ILE A 164 -1.85 -1.38 -1.70
CA ILE A 164 -1.70 -0.53 -2.88
C ILE A 164 -1.04 0.68 -2.18
N ASP A 165 0.27 0.88 -2.26
CA ASP A 165 0.80 1.60 -3.42
C ASP A 165 -0.34 1.89 -4.39
N VAL A 166 -1.30 2.75 -3.97
CA VAL A 166 -1.82 3.73 -4.90
C VAL A 166 -0.47 4.26 -5.35
N PRO A 167 0.00 4.03 -6.60
CA PRO A 167 0.82 5.08 -7.14
C PRO A 167 -0.05 6.28 -6.80
N LEU A 168 0.48 7.24 -6.06
CA LEU A 168 -0.23 8.37 -5.47
C LEU A 168 -0.99 9.24 -6.52
N ILE A 169 -1.49 8.72 -7.65
CA ILE A 169 -0.74 8.27 -8.86
C ILE A 169 -1.63 7.61 -9.90
N THR A 170 -2.95 7.79 -9.82
CA THR A 170 -3.77 7.58 -11.02
C THR A 170 -3.24 8.59 -12.02
N PRO A 171 -2.72 8.22 -13.20
CA PRO A 171 -2.24 9.19 -14.17
C PRO A 171 -3.28 10.27 -14.26
N SER A 172 -2.90 11.46 -13.79
CA SER A 172 -3.78 12.62 -13.90
C SER A 172 -4.23 12.60 -15.35
N PRO A 173 -5.55 12.69 -15.64
CA PRO A 173 -5.99 12.80 -17.02
C PRO A 173 -5.09 13.84 -17.63
N LEU A 174 -4.30 13.39 -18.62
CA LEU A 174 -3.16 14.14 -19.10
C LEU A 174 -3.62 15.59 -19.32
N HIS A 175 -2.70 16.53 -19.14
CA HIS A 175 -2.72 17.88 -19.73
C HIS A 175 -2.86 19.11 -18.80
N ASP A 176 -3.23 19.02 -17.50
CA ASP A 176 -3.41 20.25 -16.70
C ASP A 176 -2.31 20.57 -15.66
N ALA A 177 -1.52 19.59 -15.23
CA ALA A 177 -0.41 19.84 -14.28
C ALA A 177 0.92 20.06 -15.03
N ALA A 178 1.60 21.16 -14.74
CA ALA A 178 2.92 21.43 -15.31
C ALA A 178 3.95 20.40 -14.78
N PRO A 179 4.78 19.79 -15.64
CA PRO A 179 5.80 18.85 -15.19
C PRO A 179 6.88 19.56 -14.37
N LEU A 180 7.21 18.98 -13.21
CA LEU A 180 8.29 19.41 -12.34
C LEU A 180 9.43 18.39 -12.42
N VAL A 181 10.67 18.85 -12.52
CA VAL A 181 11.84 17.99 -12.31
C VAL A 181 12.44 18.31 -10.95
N ARG A 182 12.65 17.28 -10.14
CA ARG A 182 13.30 17.39 -8.84
C ARG A 182 14.30 16.26 -8.62
N GLN A 183 15.19 16.45 -7.65
CA GLN A 183 16.05 15.37 -7.18
C GLN A 183 15.21 14.30 -6.47
N ALA A 184 15.51 13.04 -6.73
CA ALA A 184 14.90 11.91 -6.03
C ALA A 184 15.57 11.68 -4.67
N THR A 185 14.80 11.18 -3.72
CA THR A 185 15.19 10.84 -2.35
C THR A 185 14.76 9.42 -2.03
N LEU A 186 15.22 8.84 -0.92
CA LEU A 186 14.84 7.47 -0.52
C LEU A 186 13.32 7.26 -0.42
N ALA A 187 12.52 8.31 -0.21
CA ALA A 187 11.05 8.24 -0.22
C ALA A 187 10.47 7.97 -1.63
N ASP A 188 11.25 8.13 -2.70
CA ASP A 188 10.81 7.93 -4.09
C ASP A 188 11.05 6.49 -4.58
N ILE A 189 11.51 5.56 -3.72
CA ILE A 189 11.78 4.17 -4.10
C ILE A 189 10.54 3.49 -4.68
N GLU A 190 9.39 3.67 -4.05
CA GLU A 190 8.10 3.12 -4.50
C GLU A 190 7.68 3.79 -5.81
N ALA A 191 7.70 5.11 -5.88
CA ALA A 191 7.34 5.87 -7.08
C ALA A 191 8.19 5.49 -8.30
N VAL A 192 9.51 5.29 -8.11
CA VAL A 192 10.41 4.83 -9.17
C VAL A 192 10.12 3.38 -9.53
N THR A 193 9.84 2.49 -8.58
CA THR A 193 9.47 1.09 -8.86
C THR A 193 8.18 1.03 -9.68
N ALA A 194 7.15 1.74 -9.25
CA ALA A 194 5.86 1.81 -9.93
C ALA A 194 5.98 2.39 -11.35
N LEU A 195 6.81 3.42 -11.55
CA LEU A 195 7.13 3.94 -12.88
C LEU A 195 7.70 2.84 -13.80
N HIS A 196 8.64 2.03 -13.30
CA HIS A 196 9.24 0.95 -14.08
C HIS A 196 8.26 -0.18 -14.39
N GLU A 197 7.33 -0.48 -13.48
CA GLU A 197 6.28 -1.48 -13.68
C GLU A 197 5.26 -1.09 -14.76
N ARG A 198 5.02 0.23 -14.94
CA ARG A 198 4.14 0.73 -16.00
C ARG A 198 4.81 0.82 -17.36
N CYS A 199 6.15 0.83 -17.41
CA CYS A 199 6.88 0.93 -18.67
C CYS A 199 6.76 -0.37 -19.49
N SER A 200 6.67 -0.22 -20.81
CA SER A 200 6.71 -1.37 -21.70
C SER A 200 8.05 -2.10 -21.66
N VAL A 201 8.05 -3.35 -22.10
CA VAL A 201 9.28 -4.16 -22.23
C VAL A 201 10.29 -3.45 -23.15
N ASP A 202 9.83 -2.77 -24.20
CA ASP A 202 10.70 -2.05 -25.13
C ASP A 202 11.33 -0.82 -24.45
N THR A 203 10.54 -0.03 -23.71
CA THR A 203 11.04 1.12 -22.95
C THR A 203 12.06 0.71 -21.87
N LEU A 204 11.81 -0.40 -21.17
CA LEU A 204 12.77 -0.97 -20.22
C LEU A 204 14.02 -1.50 -20.91
N TYR A 205 13.87 -2.21 -22.04
CA TYR A 205 14.99 -2.73 -22.79
C TYR A 205 15.89 -1.60 -23.30
N ASP A 206 15.31 -0.54 -23.87
CA ASP A 206 16.06 0.64 -24.31
C ASP A 206 16.88 1.26 -23.18
N ARG A 207 16.34 1.28 -21.95
CA ARG A 207 17.02 1.83 -20.76
C ARG A 207 18.12 0.92 -20.20
N TYR A 208 17.93 -0.39 -20.18
CA TYR A 208 18.77 -1.34 -19.44
C TYR A 208 19.61 -2.25 -20.32
N GLN A 209 19.25 -2.44 -21.59
CA GLN A 209 19.87 -3.35 -22.56
C GLN A 209 19.91 -4.82 -22.11
N VAL A 210 19.15 -5.17 -21.08
CA VAL A 210 18.97 -6.53 -20.57
C VAL A 210 17.51 -6.72 -20.17
N PRO A 211 16.96 -7.94 -20.31
CA PRO A 211 15.63 -8.25 -19.78
C PRO A 211 15.59 -7.99 -18.27
N LEU A 212 14.76 -7.04 -17.86
CA LEU A 212 14.57 -6.72 -16.45
C LEU A 212 13.48 -7.64 -15.88
N LYS A 213 13.82 -8.38 -14.82
CA LYS A 213 12.81 -9.15 -14.08
C LYS A 213 12.02 -8.20 -13.18
N MET A 214 10.71 -8.25 -13.31
CA MET A 214 9.77 -7.53 -12.44
C MET A 214 9.13 -8.48 -11.41
N PRO A 215 8.82 -8.01 -10.18
CA PRO A 215 9.17 -6.69 -9.66
C PRO A 215 10.69 -6.55 -9.42
N MET A 216 11.18 -5.32 -9.39
CA MET A 216 12.60 -5.05 -9.18
C MET A 216 13.01 -5.44 -7.75
N THR A 217 14.24 -5.92 -7.57
CA THR A 217 14.77 -6.13 -6.21
C THR A 217 14.93 -4.80 -5.48
N THR A 218 14.71 -4.79 -4.16
CA THR A 218 14.90 -3.60 -3.30
C THR A 218 16.28 -2.95 -3.48
N ARG A 219 17.32 -3.77 -3.68
CA ARG A 219 18.70 -3.29 -3.94
C ARG A 219 18.79 -2.48 -5.23
N MET A 220 18.12 -2.92 -6.30
CA MET A 220 18.11 -2.20 -7.58
C MET A 220 17.31 -0.91 -7.47
N ALA A 221 16.11 -0.96 -6.88
CA ALA A 221 15.27 0.23 -6.71
C ALA A 221 16.01 1.32 -5.89
N ARG A 222 16.66 0.92 -4.79
CA ARG A 222 17.51 1.84 -3.99
C ARG A 222 18.66 2.43 -4.80
N ARG A 223 19.32 1.64 -5.65
CA ARG A 223 20.43 2.09 -6.51
C ARG A 223 19.98 3.12 -7.56
N LEU A 224 18.73 3.00 -8.04
CA LEU A 224 18.15 3.96 -8.99
C LEU A 224 17.80 5.31 -8.35
N VAL A 225 17.61 5.34 -7.03
CA VAL A 225 17.27 6.56 -6.29
C VAL A 225 18.51 7.20 -5.66
N VAL A 226 19.43 6.38 -5.16
CA VAL A 226 20.67 6.82 -4.53
C VAL A 226 21.86 6.13 -5.22
N PRO A 227 22.40 6.72 -6.30
CA PRO A 227 23.64 6.23 -6.92
C PRO A 227 24.84 6.45 -5.98
N ASP A 228 25.95 5.72 -6.20
CA ASP A 228 27.16 5.90 -5.37
C ASP A 228 27.77 7.30 -5.51
N ARG A 229 27.76 7.85 -6.72
CA ARG A 229 28.29 9.18 -7.04
C ARG A 229 27.38 9.88 -8.03
N GLY A 230 26.78 11.00 -7.62
CA GLY A 230 25.84 11.78 -8.43
C GLY A 230 24.45 11.84 -7.79
N CYS A 231 23.41 11.89 -8.60
CA CYS A 231 22.03 11.99 -8.12
C CYS A 231 21.02 11.38 -9.09
N ALA A 232 19.86 11.00 -8.56
CA ALA A 232 18.70 10.67 -9.37
C ALA A 232 17.77 11.87 -9.51
N LEU A 233 17.12 11.98 -10.67
CA LEU A 233 16.12 12.99 -11.00
C LEU A 233 14.79 12.30 -11.29
N LEU A 234 13.70 12.95 -10.89
CA LEU A 234 12.34 12.50 -11.11
C LEU A 234 11.57 13.58 -11.87
N VAL A 235 10.79 13.18 -12.88
CA VAL A 235 9.76 14.02 -13.50
C VAL A 235 8.45 13.71 -12.80
N GLN A 236 7.88 14.73 -12.21
CA GLN A 236 6.63 14.66 -11.50
C GLN A 236 5.54 15.47 -12.23
N VAL A 237 4.38 14.89 -12.48
CA VAL A 237 3.20 15.58 -13.03
C VAL A 237 2.04 15.43 -12.06
N GLY A 238 1.69 16.50 -11.35
CA GLY A 238 0.77 16.39 -10.21
C GLY A 238 1.42 15.49 -9.15
N PRO A 239 0.77 14.41 -8.70
CA PRO A 239 1.48 13.45 -7.87
C PRO A 239 2.45 12.57 -8.70
N ASP A 240 2.24 12.42 -10.02
CA ASP A 240 2.72 11.28 -10.86
C ASP A 240 4.22 11.28 -11.06
N ALA A 241 4.92 10.21 -10.69
CA ALA A 241 6.25 9.95 -11.21
C ALA A 241 6.15 9.37 -12.63
N VAL A 242 6.38 10.21 -13.64
CA VAL A 242 6.20 9.86 -15.08
C VAL A 242 7.53 9.68 -15.83
N GLY A 243 8.63 10.03 -15.17
CA GLY A 243 9.96 9.94 -15.73
C GLY A 243 11.02 9.91 -14.65
N HIS A 244 12.14 9.28 -14.95
CA HIS A 244 13.25 9.12 -14.02
C HIS A 244 14.56 9.15 -14.78
N GLY A 245 15.62 9.61 -14.14
CA GLY A 245 16.96 9.47 -14.68
C GLY A 245 18.03 9.49 -13.61
N VAL A 246 19.13 8.80 -13.86
CA VAL A 246 20.27 8.75 -12.95
C VAL A 246 21.42 9.47 -13.61
N LEU A 247 21.92 10.51 -12.92
CA LEU A 247 23.17 11.19 -13.22
C LEU A 247 24.25 10.55 -12.35
N GLU A 248 25.24 9.94 -12.98
CA GLU A 248 26.25 9.13 -12.30
C GLU A 248 27.65 9.54 -12.76
N LEU A 249 28.56 9.68 -11.80
CA LEU A 249 29.98 9.93 -12.05
C LEU A 249 30.77 8.64 -11.90
N ASP A 250 31.14 8.04 -13.04
CA ASP A 250 31.99 6.86 -13.09
C ASP A 250 33.42 7.24 -13.52
N ALA A 251 34.41 6.87 -12.71
CA ALA A 251 35.79 7.37 -12.76
C ALA A 251 35.85 8.91 -12.85
N ASP A 252 35.86 9.45 -14.07
CA ASP A 252 35.90 10.87 -14.42
C ASP A 252 34.85 11.27 -15.49
N THR A 253 33.92 10.37 -15.81
CA THR A 253 32.89 10.58 -16.84
C THR A 253 31.52 10.68 -16.20
N TRP A 254 30.90 11.84 -16.37
CA TRP A 254 29.49 12.03 -16.05
C TRP A 254 28.63 11.36 -17.10
N THR A 255 27.77 10.45 -16.65
CA THR A 255 26.78 9.78 -17.52
C THR A 255 25.37 10.05 -17.02
N PHE A 256 24.43 10.20 -17.95
CA PHE A 256 23.02 10.29 -17.61
C PHE A 256 22.20 9.30 -18.42
N ARG A 257 21.34 8.57 -17.72
CA ARG A 257 20.46 7.58 -18.33
C ARG A 257 19.05 7.74 -17.78
N SER A 258 18.08 7.92 -18.66
CA SER A 258 16.70 8.25 -18.32
C SER A 258 15.69 7.29 -18.92
N ILE A 259 14.53 7.21 -18.29
CA ILE A 259 13.35 6.49 -18.74
C ILE A 259 12.13 7.41 -18.59
N ILE A 260 11.22 7.37 -19.55
CA ILE A 260 9.93 8.08 -19.53
C ILE A 260 8.86 7.03 -19.79
N GLU A 261 7.81 7.03 -18.97
CA GLU A 261 6.66 6.15 -19.16
C GLU A 261 6.04 6.33 -20.54
N ASP A 262 5.68 5.23 -21.19
CA ASP A 262 5.19 5.19 -22.57
C ASP A 262 4.07 6.20 -22.84
N ALA A 263 3.11 6.34 -21.92
CA ALA A 263 1.98 7.26 -22.03
C ALA A 263 2.38 8.76 -22.03
N TRP A 264 3.58 9.07 -21.53
CA TRP A 264 4.10 10.42 -21.37
C TRP A 264 5.22 10.76 -22.37
N GLN A 265 5.55 9.83 -23.26
CA GLN A 265 6.53 10.06 -24.32
C GLN A 265 6.00 11.03 -25.39
N GLY A 266 6.92 11.65 -26.12
CA GLY A 266 6.57 12.63 -27.18
C GLY A 266 6.12 14.01 -26.67
N GLN A 267 6.07 14.24 -25.35
CA GLN A 267 5.63 15.50 -24.74
C GLN A 267 6.80 16.39 -24.26
N GLY A 268 8.04 16.08 -24.66
CA GLY A 268 9.22 16.87 -24.31
C GLY A 268 9.78 16.62 -22.89
N LEU A 269 9.22 15.67 -22.12
CA LEU A 269 9.71 15.35 -20.78
C LEU A 269 11.15 14.81 -20.76
N GLY A 270 11.52 14.01 -21.77
CA GLY A 270 12.91 13.57 -21.95
C GLY A 270 13.85 14.77 -22.12
N THR A 271 13.50 15.72 -23.00
CA THR A 271 14.22 16.98 -23.20
C THR A 271 14.36 17.79 -21.91
N LEU A 272 13.28 17.85 -21.11
CA LEU A 272 13.27 18.53 -19.81
C LEU A 272 14.24 17.88 -18.80
N LEU A 273 14.27 16.54 -18.72
CA LEU A 273 15.22 15.80 -17.89
C LEU A 273 16.65 16.04 -18.32
N LEU A 274 16.94 15.98 -19.62
CA LEU A 274 18.29 16.17 -20.16
C LEU A 274 18.85 17.55 -19.80
N ARG A 275 18.03 18.60 -19.87
CA ARG A 275 18.43 19.96 -19.47
C ARG A 275 18.74 20.05 -17.97
N HIS A 276 17.91 19.46 -17.11
CA HIS A 276 18.17 19.43 -15.67
C HIS A 276 19.43 18.63 -15.32
N ALA A 277 19.61 17.46 -15.93
CA ALA A 277 20.80 16.64 -15.73
C ALA A 277 22.08 17.38 -16.16
N ALA A 278 22.05 18.04 -17.31
CA ALA A 278 23.18 18.84 -17.81
C ALA A 278 23.52 20.01 -16.87
N GLY A 279 22.50 20.75 -16.40
CA GLY A 279 22.70 21.85 -15.47
C GLY A 279 23.17 21.39 -14.09
N ARG A 280 22.74 20.21 -13.62
CA ARG A 280 23.21 19.60 -12.38
C ARG A 280 24.65 19.08 -12.48
N ALA A 281 24.98 18.36 -13.55
CA ALA A 281 26.36 17.94 -13.80
C ALA A 281 27.29 19.17 -13.86
N ARG A 282 26.84 20.26 -14.50
CA ARG A 282 27.60 21.51 -14.58
C ARG A 282 27.83 22.16 -13.22
N SER A 283 26.83 22.19 -12.34
CA SER A 283 27.00 22.73 -10.97
C SER A 283 27.96 21.90 -10.13
N GLU A 284 28.07 20.60 -10.44
CA GLU A 284 29.05 19.68 -9.84
C GLU A 284 30.43 19.70 -10.54
N GLY A 285 30.66 20.67 -11.44
CA GLY A 285 31.96 20.92 -12.08
C GLY A 285 32.23 20.11 -13.35
N ALA A 286 31.22 19.43 -13.90
CA ALA A 286 31.39 18.68 -15.13
C ALA A 286 31.69 19.57 -16.34
N GLU A 287 32.68 19.17 -17.14
CA GLU A 287 32.96 19.79 -18.45
C GLU A 287 32.11 19.19 -19.57
N ARG A 288 31.72 17.92 -19.42
CA ARG A 288 31.00 17.12 -20.41
C ARG A 288 30.07 16.12 -19.73
N LEU A 289 28.93 15.85 -20.37
CA LEU A 289 27.95 14.86 -19.95
C LEU A 289 27.69 13.89 -21.11
N THR A 290 27.73 12.60 -20.84
CA THR A 290 27.48 11.56 -21.83
C THR A 290 26.13 10.89 -21.58
N PHE A 291 25.26 10.90 -22.57
CA PHE A 291 24.03 10.11 -22.57
C PHE A 291 24.28 8.78 -23.28
N VAL A 292 23.74 7.70 -22.73
CA VAL A 292 23.91 6.35 -23.27
C VAL A 292 22.55 5.74 -23.52
N THR A 293 22.35 5.19 -24.72
CA THR A 293 21.11 4.50 -25.11
C THR A 293 21.38 3.35 -26.08
N ALA A 294 20.35 2.52 -26.29
CA ALA A 294 20.30 1.51 -27.33
C ALA A 294 20.58 2.10 -28.72
N GLY A 295 21.24 1.34 -29.58
CA GLY A 295 21.48 1.72 -30.97
C GLY A 295 20.20 1.91 -31.80
N SER A 296 19.11 1.26 -31.40
CA SER A 296 17.76 1.35 -31.95
C SER A 296 16.99 2.59 -31.49
N ASN A 297 17.42 3.27 -30.43
CA ASN A 297 16.63 4.32 -29.79
C ASN A 297 17.02 5.72 -30.29
N ASP A 298 16.44 6.11 -31.44
CA ASP A 298 16.60 7.44 -32.02
C ASP A 298 15.86 8.55 -31.26
N SER A 299 15.02 8.21 -30.27
CA SER A 299 14.27 9.21 -29.50
C SER A 299 15.19 10.07 -28.63
N LEU A 300 16.25 9.49 -28.07
CA LEU A 300 17.22 10.22 -27.26
C LEU A 300 18.05 11.20 -28.11
N LEU A 301 18.41 10.81 -29.33
CA LEU A 301 19.12 11.71 -30.26
C LEU A 301 18.29 12.96 -30.56
N ARG A 302 16.98 12.78 -30.81
CA ARG A 302 16.04 13.88 -31.00
C ARG A 302 15.93 14.75 -29.75
N ALA A 303 15.75 14.13 -28.58
CA ALA A 303 15.62 14.86 -27.31
C ALA A 303 16.87 15.69 -26.97
N VAL A 304 18.08 15.20 -27.30
CA VAL A 304 19.33 15.96 -27.14
C VAL A 304 19.37 17.16 -28.09
N GLY A 305 18.95 16.98 -29.35
CA GLY A 305 18.82 18.08 -30.31
C GLY A 305 17.80 19.14 -29.87
N ASP A 306 16.61 18.70 -29.46
CA ASP A 306 15.53 19.56 -28.94
C ASP A 306 15.92 20.28 -27.64
N ALA A 307 16.84 19.70 -26.87
CA ALA A 307 17.40 20.35 -25.69
C ALA A 307 18.30 21.55 -26.05
N GLY A 308 18.67 21.70 -27.31
CA GLY A 308 19.58 22.73 -27.82
C GLY A 308 21.05 22.35 -27.68
N PHE A 309 21.36 21.07 -27.44
CA PHE A 309 22.73 20.62 -27.26
C PHE A 309 23.41 20.31 -28.59
N VAL A 310 24.67 20.72 -28.69
CA VAL A 310 25.57 20.28 -29.77
C VAL A 310 26.38 19.11 -29.25
N ALA A 311 26.05 17.90 -29.70
CA ALA A 311 26.64 16.67 -29.18
C ALA A 311 27.57 15.99 -30.19
N ARG A 312 28.58 15.29 -29.67
CA ARG A 312 29.33 14.28 -30.41
C ARG A 312 28.65 12.93 -30.22
N VAL A 313 28.30 12.27 -31.33
CA VAL A 313 27.64 10.97 -31.32
C VAL A 313 28.63 9.90 -31.77
N GLU A 314 28.80 8.86 -30.94
CA GLU A 314 29.60 7.69 -31.25
C GLU A 314 28.77 6.43 -31.08
N ARG A 315 28.94 5.44 -31.96
CA ARG A 315 28.23 4.16 -31.90
C ARG A 315 29.24 3.06 -31.59
N HIS A 316 29.04 2.35 -30.48
CA HIS A 316 29.92 1.31 -29.97
C HIS A 316 29.08 0.12 -29.50
N ASP A 317 29.39 -1.09 -29.96
CA ASP A 317 28.80 -2.35 -29.45
C ASP A 317 27.26 -2.35 -29.29
N GLY A 318 26.56 -1.78 -30.28
CA GLY A 318 25.10 -1.71 -30.27
C GLY A 318 24.51 -0.58 -29.40
N ASN A 319 25.34 0.24 -28.75
CA ASN A 319 24.94 1.43 -28.01
C ASN A 319 25.34 2.73 -28.73
N VAL A 320 24.62 3.80 -28.42
CA VAL A 320 24.91 5.16 -28.89
C VAL A 320 25.32 6.00 -27.68
N HIS A 321 26.52 6.57 -27.75
CA HIS A 321 27.08 7.49 -26.78
C HIS A 321 26.98 8.91 -27.32
N ILE A 322 26.24 9.77 -26.62
CA ILE A 322 25.97 11.14 -27.03
C ILE A 322 26.63 12.07 -26.01
N THR A 323 27.78 12.64 -26.35
CA THR A 323 28.56 13.48 -25.43
C THR A 323 28.33 14.95 -25.71
N VAL A 324 27.83 15.66 -24.69
CA VAL A 324 27.54 17.09 -24.74
C VAL A 324 28.57 17.87 -23.91
N PRO A 325 29.26 18.88 -24.49
CA PRO A 325 30.07 19.81 -23.72
C PRO A 325 29.16 20.77 -22.94
N LEU A 326 29.45 20.97 -21.65
CA LEU A 326 28.59 21.75 -20.74
C LEU A 326 29.01 23.22 -20.59
N ARG A 327 29.97 23.69 -21.38
CA ARG A 327 30.51 25.06 -21.29
C ARG A 327 29.45 26.17 -21.39
N ASP A 328 28.42 25.95 -22.20
CA ASP A 328 27.36 26.93 -22.52
C ASP A 328 26.04 26.61 -21.76
N VAL A 329 26.06 25.61 -20.87
CA VAL A 329 24.88 25.17 -20.10
C VAL A 329 24.78 25.96 -18.81
N ARG A 330 23.59 26.51 -18.52
CA ARG A 330 23.30 27.16 -17.24
C ARG A 330 23.24 26.12 -16.12
N ALA A 331 23.97 26.37 -15.03
CA ALA A 331 23.92 25.54 -13.83
C ALA A 331 22.53 25.64 -13.16
N VAL A 332 22.07 24.54 -12.55
CA VAL A 332 20.86 24.53 -11.70
C VAL A 332 21.27 24.91 -10.28
N GLU A 333 20.61 25.90 -9.68
CA GLU A 333 20.78 26.25 -8.26
C GLU A 333 20.28 25.09 -7.39
N ALA A 334 21.06 24.70 -6.37
CA ALA A 334 20.66 23.64 -5.45
C ALA A 334 19.53 24.16 -4.54
N GLY A 335 18.30 23.76 -4.85
CA GLY A 335 17.14 23.86 -3.95
C GLY A 335 17.01 22.62 -3.07
#